data_AF-A0A7X7I574-F1
#
_entry.id   AF-A0A7X7I574-F1
#
_cell.length_a   1.000
_cell.length_b   1.000
_cell.length_c   1.000
_cell.angle_alpha   90.00
_cell.angle_beta   90.00
_cell.angle_gamma   90.00
#
_symmetry.space_group_name_H-M   'P 1'
#
loop_
_entity.id
_entity.type
_entity.pdbx_description
1 polymer ?
#
loop_
_entity_poly.entity_id
_entity_poly.type
_entity_poly.pdbx_seq_one_letter_code
_entity_poly.pdbx_strand_id
1 'polypeptide(L)'
;VFPPDSGAQDNGGRLLSTLVSLLLPESMELRMDEPPDDAGNVRNISVALRGALLTGFRVERIALESSFLELSPPSSWKPGDRSSLAVRGALRTNTEIVLLEEDINAALEPYATEQYRLAVDLKPGGIRLRVNFTPGRPGGGSLATVDAGLEIRRGSQLWLKSPRILVNGDDQTDAVVNELLKIQPFVDFAAFGFPPNLVAASVDENALRLSSRTSPKPVEGLLYRYEALPGVSPPVVPNAVLKYSPELFRNGDIVFVNGKRWRTKIVRLFDKSPRGFAHAGIVRIVDGLPHVVHASPELGKVGMQTMEDFFSFENVDYARVYRFTGDPAVAEAASLRALEYCTREIPFDDRFDTSRKEAMYCTEVIWRAYKAAGIDLARGNWELARNPIVQGRVLLPYKLSLSPHLEEAFVLE
;
A
#
# COMPACT_ATOMS: atom_id res chain seq x y z
N VAL A 1 3.53 -21.15 14.01
CA VAL A 1 3.14 -22.57 14.18
C VAL A 1 1.64 -22.57 14.43
N PHE A 2 0.81 -22.91 13.44
CA PHE A 2 -0.57 -23.29 13.72
C PHE A 2 -0.54 -24.49 14.66
N PRO A 3 -1.39 -24.59 15.70
CA PRO A 3 -1.44 -25.82 16.45
C PRO A 3 -1.76 -26.97 15.47
N PRO A 4 -1.07 -28.12 15.61
CA PRO A 4 -1.23 -29.25 14.72
C PRO A 4 -2.65 -29.82 14.89
N ASP A 5 -3.25 -30.23 13.77
CA ASP A 5 -4.41 -31.14 13.68
C ASP A 5 -5.31 -31.26 14.92
N SER A 6 -6.28 -30.36 15.08
CA SER A 6 -7.53 -30.71 15.76
C SER A 6 -8.59 -30.97 14.69
N GLY A 7 -9.10 -32.20 14.68
CA GLY A 7 -9.87 -32.83 13.61
C GLY A 7 -10.96 -31.99 12.98
N ALA A 8 -11.19 -32.23 11.68
CA ALA A 8 -12.24 -31.66 10.84
C ALA A 8 -12.51 -30.18 11.16
N GLN A 9 -11.58 -29.29 10.76
CA GLN A 9 -11.81 -27.85 10.86
C GLN A 9 -13.06 -27.51 10.05
N ASP A 10 -14.15 -27.24 10.77
CA ASP A 10 -15.39 -26.76 10.19
C ASP A 10 -15.16 -25.44 9.44
N ASN A 11 -16.17 -24.99 8.70
CA ASN A 11 -16.04 -23.76 7.92
C ASN A 11 -15.76 -22.53 8.81
N GLY A 12 -16.09 -22.57 10.11
CA GLY A 12 -15.79 -21.49 11.05
C GLY A 12 -14.29 -21.39 11.38
N GLY A 13 -13.64 -22.53 11.62
CA GLY A 13 -12.19 -22.58 11.80
C GLY A 13 -11.42 -22.21 10.54
N ARG A 14 -11.94 -22.58 9.36
CA ARG A 14 -11.38 -22.15 8.06
C ARG A 14 -11.47 -20.64 7.86
N LEU A 15 -12.62 -20.05 8.22
CA LEU A 15 -12.81 -18.60 8.16
C LEU A 15 -11.85 -17.87 9.12
N LEU A 16 -11.71 -18.36 10.35
CA LEU A 16 -10.73 -17.82 11.32
C LEU A 16 -9.32 -17.84 10.73
N SER A 17 -8.85 -18.99 10.24
CA SER A 17 -7.51 -19.15 9.67
C SER A 17 -7.28 -18.21 8.48
N THR A 18 -8.28 -18.08 7.60
CA THR A 18 -8.22 -17.17 6.45
C THR A 18 -8.11 -15.71 6.93
N LEU A 19 -8.96 -15.26 7.84
CA LEU A 19 -8.90 -13.90 8.39
C LEU A 19 -7.58 -13.61 9.11
N VAL A 20 -7.04 -14.55 9.89
CA VAL A 20 -5.71 -14.43 10.54
C VAL A 20 -4.63 -14.22 9.48
N SER A 21 -4.64 -15.00 8.40
CA SER A 21 -3.62 -14.89 7.35
C SER A 21 -3.70 -13.57 6.57
N LEU A 22 -4.89 -12.99 6.44
CA LEU A 22 -5.12 -11.74 5.69
C LEU A 22 -4.82 -10.49 6.52
N LEU A 23 -5.08 -10.56 7.82
CA LEU A 23 -5.07 -9.40 8.71
C LEU A 23 -3.91 -9.42 9.70
N LEU A 24 -3.24 -10.56 9.87
CA LEU A 24 -2.11 -10.75 10.79
C LEU A 24 -2.35 -10.10 12.17
N PRO A 25 -3.49 -10.35 12.84
CA PRO A 25 -3.82 -9.68 14.09
C PRO A 25 -2.93 -10.15 15.25
N GLU A 26 -2.81 -9.34 16.30
CA GLU A 26 -2.26 -9.78 17.58
C GLU A 26 -3.21 -10.77 18.27
N SER A 27 -4.51 -10.49 18.20
CA SER A 27 -5.55 -11.39 18.71
C SER A 27 -6.85 -11.24 17.94
N MET A 28 -7.65 -12.31 17.89
CA MET A 28 -8.95 -12.31 17.24
C MET A 28 -9.93 -13.26 17.93
N GLU A 29 -11.12 -12.75 18.24
CA GLU A 29 -12.32 -13.55 18.52
C GLU A 29 -13.26 -13.51 17.32
N LEU A 30 -13.62 -14.68 16.81
CA LEU A 30 -14.66 -14.88 15.81
C LEU A 30 -15.81 -15.64 16.48
N ARG A 31 -17.01 -15.07 16.46
CA ARG A 31 -18.22 -15.69 16.99
C ARG A 31 -19.29 -15.80 15.92
N MET A 32 -19.99 -16.93 15.90
CA MET A 32 -21.07 -17.19 14.95
C MET A 32 -22.16 -18.01 15.63
N ASP A 33 -23.42 -17.83 15.21
CA ASP A 33 -24.49 -18.71 15.68
C ASP A 33 -24.29 -20.14 15.15
N GLU A 34 -23.93 -20.26 13.88
CA GLU A 34 -23.57 -21.51 13.21
C GLU A 34 -22.37 -21.28 12.27
N PRO A 35 -21.56 -22.31 11.95
CA PRO A 35 -20.47 -22.17 10.98
C PRO A 35 -21.03 -21.81 9.59
N PRO A 36 -20.23 -21.18 8.71
CA PRO A 36 -20.62 -20.93 7.33
C PRO A 36 -21.06 -22.21 6.63
N ASP A 37 -22.15 -22.17 5.86
CA ASP A 37 -22.56 -23.30 5.04
C ASP A 37 -21.61 -23.50 3.83
N ASP A 38 -21.82 -24.57 3.05
CA ASP A 38 -20.98 -24.88 1.89
C ASP A 38 -21.05 -23.83 0.77
N ALA A 39 -22.08 -22.97 0.77
CA ALA A 39 -22.21 -21.84 -0.15
C ALA A 39 -21.51 -20.57 0.39
N GLY A 40 -21.13 -20.54 1.66
CA GLY A 40 -20.49 -19.41 2.34
C GLY A 40 -21.45 -18.52 3.12
N ASN A 41 -22.70 -18.94 3.33
CA ASN A 41 -23.67 -18.14 4.07
C ASN A 41 -23.47 -18.27 5.58
N VAL A 42 -23.56 -17.14 6.29
CA VAL A 42 -23.49 -17.05 7.75
C VAL A 42 -24.66 -16.22 8.24
N ARG A 43 -25.47 -16.77 9.14
CA ARG A 43 -26.66 -16.08 9.64
C ARG A 43 -26.30 -14.93 10.57
N ASN A 44 -25.46 -15.16 11.58
CA ASN A 44 -24.92 -14.10 12.42
C ASN A 44 -23.44 -14.35 12.70
N ILE A 45 -22.64 -13.29 12.56
CA ILE A 45 -21.20 -13.31 12.80
C ILE A 45 -20.77 -12.04 13.52
N SER A 46 -19.87 -12.18 14.48
CA SER A 46 -19.11 -11.04 15.01
C SER A 46 -17.63 -11.35 15.05
N VAL A 47 -16.82 -10.36 14.69
CA VAL A 47 -15.36 -10.41 14.73
C VAL A 47 -14.89 -9.29 15.65
N ALA A 48 -14.04 -9.61 16.61
CA ALA A 48 -13.33 -8.63 17.41
C ALA A 48 -11.84 -8.95 17.34
N LEU A 49 -11.04 -8.05 16.79
CA LEU A 49 -9.60 -8.24 16.67
C LEU A 49 -8.82 -7.04 17.21
N ARG A 50 -7.57 -7.30 17.58
CA ARG A 50 -6.61 -6.31 18.03
C ARG A 50 -5.34 -6.35 17.18
N GLY A 51 -4.76 -5.19 16.89
CA GLY A 51 -3.46 -5.05 16.24
C GLY A 51 -3.40 -5.72 14.86
N ALA A 52 -4.42 -5.53 14.02
CA ALA A 52 -4.42 -6.06 12.66
C ALA A 52 -3.71 -5.14 11.68
N LEU A 53 -3.07 -5.72 10.67
CA LEU A 53 -2.53 -5.01 9.53
C LEU A 53 -3.63 -4.75 8.50
N LEU A 54 -4.00 -3.48 8.32
CA LEU A 54 -4.95 -3.05 7.29
C LEU A 54 -4.29 -2.03 6.35
N THR A 55 -4.33 -2.30 5.04
CA THR A 55 -3.82 -1.38 4.01
C THR A 55 -2.36 -0.94 4.23
N GLY A 56 -1.57 -1.78 4.93
CA GLY A 56 -0.15 -1.54 5.19
C GLY A 56 0.18 -0.80 6.48
N PHE A 57 -0.80 -0.57 7.37
CA PHE A 57 -0.55 -0.03 8.71
C PHE A 57 -1.33 -0.79 9.78
N ARG A 58 -0.86 -0.70 11.03
CA ARG A 58 -1.48 -1.35 12.18
C ARG A 58 -2.76 -0.63 12.58
N VAL A 59 -3.81 -1.40 12.85
CA VAL A 59 -5.10 -0.94 13.37
C VAL A 59 -5.26 -1.54 14.75
N GLU A 60 -5.35 -0.69 15.77
CA GLU A 60 -5.47 -1.13 17.16
C GLU A 60 -6.67 -2.05 17.37
N ARG A 61 -7.84 -1.69 16.84
CA ARG A 61 -9.05 -2.50 17.04
C ARG A 61 -9.96 -2.46 15.82
N ILE A 62 -10.48 -3.63 15.46
CA ILE A 62 -11.63 -3.76 14.56
C ILE A 62 -12.66 -4.64 15.26
N ALA A 63 -13.87 -4.11 15.43
CA ALA A 63 -15.03 -4.87 15.87
C ALA A 63 -16.08 -4.81 14.77
N LEU A 64 -16.63 -5.96 14.38
CA LEU A 64 -17.62 -6.12 13.34
C LEU A 64 -18.71 -7.07 13.81
N GLU A 65 -19.95 -6.76 13.47
CA GLU A 65 -21.12 -7.62 13.65
C GLU A 65 -21.90 -7.60 12.34
N SER A 66 -22.25 -8.77 11.79
CA SER A 66 -23.01 -8.87 10.54
C SER A 66 -24.10 -9.93 10.64
N SER A 67 -25.22 -9.68 9.96
CA SER A 67 -26.32 -10.64 9.81
C SER A 67 -26.56 -10.97 8.33
N PHE A 68 -26.87 -12.23 8.06
CA PHE A 68 -27.08 -12.81 6.73
C PHE A 68 -25.95 -12.42 5.78
N LEU A 69 -24.73 -12.77 6.17
CA LEU A 69 -23.52 -12.54 5.40
C LEU A 69 -23.37 -13.66 4.36
N GLU A 70 -23.19 -13.28 3.11
CA GLU A 70 -22.94 -14.19 1.99
C GLU A 70 -21.47 -14.07 1.58
N LEU A 71 -20.66 -15.06 1.93
CA LEU A 71 -19.27 -15.14 1.51
C LEU A 71 -19.15 -15.95 0.20
N SER A 72 -17.97 -15.88 -0.42
CA SER A 72 -17.57 -16.91 -1.38
C SER A 72 -17.58 -18.30 -0.68
N PRO A 73 -17.78 -19.41 -1.41
CA PRO A 73 -17.82 -20.74 -0.82
C PRO A 73 -16.53 -21.06 -0.04
N PRO A 74 -16.60 -21.76 1.10
CA PRO A 74 -15.41 -22.13 1.89
C PRO A 74 -14.36 -22.94 1.13
N SER A 75 -14.77 -23.65 0.07
CA SER A 75 -13.89 -24.37 -0.85
C SER A 75 -12.99 -23.45 -1.70
N SER A 76 -13.35 -22.17 -1.82
CA SER A 76 -12.58 -21.18 -2.57
C SER A 76 -11.57 -20.42 -1.72
N TRP A 77 -11.75 -20.39 -0.39
CA TRP A 77 -10.92 -19.60 0.52
C TRP A 77 -9.50 -20.13 0.56
N LYS A 78 -8.55 -19.23 0.36
CA LYS A 78 -7.12 -19.50 0.36
C LYS A 78 -6.48 -18.52 1.34
N PRO A 79 -5.77 -19.01 2.37
CA PRO A 79 -4.97 -18.15 3.23
C PRO A 79 -4.08 -17.21 2.42
N GLY A 80 -3.92 -15.97 2.87
CA GLY A 80 -3.17 -14.92 2.18
C GLY A 80 -3.90 -14.29 1.00
N ASP A 81 -4.74 -15.03 0.29
CA ASP A 81 -5.45 -14.50 -0.89
C ASP A 81 -6.73 -13.76 -0.49
N ARG A 82 -6.66 -12.43 -0.40
CA ARG A 82 -7.84 -11.59 -0.11
C ARG A 82 -8.97 -11.76 -1.13
N SER A 83 -8.66 -12.04 -2.40
CA SER A 83 -9.68 -12.20 -3.46
C SER A 83 -10.48 -13.48 -3.29
N SER A 84 -9.92 -14.47 -2.59
CA SER A 84 -10.56 -15.74 -2.31
C SER A 84 -11.73 -15.63 -1.33
N LEU A 85 -11.71 -14.64 -0.43
CA LEU A 85 -12.74 -14.37 0.59
C LEU A 85 -13.54 -13.12 0.19
N ALA A 86 -14.52 -13.30 -0.69
CA ALA A 86 -15.35 -12.21 -1.18
C ALA A 86 -16.69 -12.12 -0.43
N VAL A 87 -17.08 -10.93 0.02
CA VAL A 87 -18.43 -10.67 0.53
C VAL A 87 -19.34 -10.33 -0.66
N ARG A 88 -20.34 -11.17 -0.91
CA ARG A 88 -21.33 -11.03 -2.00
C ARG A 88 -22.56 -10.24 -1.54
N GLY A 89 -22.91 -10.36 -0.26
CA GLY A 89 -24.08 -9.73 0.31
C GLY A 89 -24.00 -9.71 1.84
N ALA A 90 -24.67 -8.74 2.44
CA ALA A 90 -24.92 -8.69 3.87
C ALA A 90 -26.22 -7.92 4.11
N LEU A 91 -27.12 -8.43 4.95
CA LEU A 91 -28.34 -7.68 5.30
C LEU A 91 -28.02 -6.47 6.16
N ARG A 92 -27.10 -6.65 7.11
CA ARG A 92 -26.68 -5.61 8.05
C ARG A 92 -25.25 -5.87 8.47
N THR A 93 -24.45 -4.81 8.55
CA THR A 93 -23.12 -4.83 9.16
C THR A 93 -22.96 -3.60 10.04
N ASN A 94 -22.62 -3.82 11.32
CA ASN A 94 -22.16 -2.80 12.25
C ASN A 94 -20.65 -2.94 12.40
N THR A 95 -19.95 -1.82 12.53
CA THR A 95 -18.48 -1.82 12.59
C THR A 95 -17.99 -0.70 13.48
N GLU A 96 -16.92 -0.98 14.21
CA GLU A 96 -16.08 -0.01 14.91
C GLU A 96 -14.62 -0.28 14.52
N ILE A 97 -13.90 0.77 14.14
CA ILE A 97 -12.47 0.75 13.85
C ILE A 97 -11.80 1.80 14.73
N VAL A 98 -10.72 1.42 15.41
CA VAL A 98 -9.92 2.33 16.23
C VAL A 98 -8.50 2.36 15.72
N LEU A 99 -8.02 3.57 15.46
CA LEU A 99 -6.67 3.89 15.00
C LEU A 99 -5.99 4.74 16.06
N LEU A 100 -4.81 4.35 16.50
CA LEU A 100 -4.02 5.15 17.43
C LEU A 100 -3.13 6.13 16.66
N GLU A 101 -2.86 7.29 17.26
CA GLU A 101 -1.90 8.26 16.72
C GLU A 101 -0.52 7.62 16.51
N GLU A 102 -0.07 6.81 17.47
CA GLU A 102 1.23 6.11 17.39
C GLU A 102 1.29 5.14 16.20
N ASP A 103 0.22 4.41 15.92
CA ASP A 103 0.15 3.51 14.76
C ASP A 103 0.19 4.28 13.44
N ILE A 104 -0.50 5.41 13.37
CA ILE A 104 -0.51 6.29 12.19
C ILE A 104 0.90 6.87 11.97
N ASN A 105 1.56 7.35 13.03
CA ASN A 105 2.89 7.93 12.94
C ASN A 105 3.96 6.88 12.63
N ALA A 106 3.89 5.69 13.23
CA ALA A 106 4.77 4.57 12.89
C ALA A 106 4.61 4.16 11.42
N ALA A 107 3.38 4.20 10.89
CA ALA A 107 3.15 3.98 9.48
C ALA A 107 3.73 5.07 8.58
N LEU A 108 3.92 6.30 9.08
CA LEU A 108 4.48 7.43 8.33
C LEU A 108 6.02 7.50 8.40
N GLU A 109 6.64 6.89 9.40
CA GLU A 109 8.08 6.96 9.67
C GLU A 109 8.97 6.55 8.47
N PRO A 110 8.67 5.46 7.72
CA PRO A 110 9.47 5.07 6.56
C PRO A 110 9.49 6.10 5.42
N TYR A 111 8.63 7.12 5.49
CA TYR A 111 8.52 8.18 4.48
C TYR A 111 9.16 9.48 4.92
N ALA A 112 9.67 9.55 6.13
CA ALA A 112 10.51 10.66 6.55
C ALA A 112 11.83 10.62 5.77
N THR A 113 12.25 11.79 5.33
CA THR A 113 13.43 12.03 4.50
C THR A 113 14.30 13.08 5.16
N GLU A 114 15.50 13.32 4.63
CA GLU A 114 16.28 14.49 5.07
C GLU A 114 15.57 15.82 4.76
N GLN A 115 14.73 15.83 3.72
CA GLN A 115 14.05 17.04 3.25
C GLN A 115 12.67 17.23 3.83
N TYR A 116 11.98 16.19 4.29
CA TYR A 116 10.68 16.34 4.91
C TYR A 116 10.39 15.26 5.95
N ARG A 117 9.68 15.63 7.01
CA ARG A 117 9.16 14.70 8.02
C ARG A 117 7.66 14.92 8.17
N LEU A 118 6.90 13.84 8.08
CA LEU A 118 5.47 13.84 8.34
C LEU A 118 5.20 13.39 9.78
N ALA A 119 4.26 14.04 10.43
CA ALA A 119 3.68 13.60 11.69
C ALA A 119 2.21 13.97 11.72
N VAL A 120 1.38 13.14 12.34
CA VAL A 120 -0.04 13.40 12.58
C VAL A 120 -0.21 13.61 14.07
N ASP A 121 -0.91 14.70 14.41
CA ASP A 121 -1.48 14.89 15.74
C ASP A 121 -3.00 14.75 15.63
N LEU A 122 -3.58 13.84 16.42
CA LEU A 122 -5.00 13.70 16.61
C LEU A 122 -5.47 14.76 17.61
N LYS A 123 -6.57 15.44 17.28
CA LYS A 123 -7.12 16.51 18.10
C LYS A 123 -8.62 16.33 18.23
N PRO A 124 -9.24 16.75 19.34
CA PRO A 124 -10.69 16.76 19.45
C PRO A 124 -11.36 17.39 18.22
N GLY A 125 -12.08 16.56 17.46
CA GLY A 125 -12.82 16.97 16.25
C GLY A 125 -12.07 16.96 14.91
N GLY A 126 -10.78 16.58 14.86
CA GLY A 126 -10.03 16.54 13.60
C GLY A 126 -8.60 16.05 13.72
N ILE A 127 -7.81 16.30 12.68
CA ILE A 127 -6.40 15.96 12.64
C ILE A 127 -5.56 17.19 12.29
N ARG A 128 -4.33 17.20 12.77
CA ARG A 128 -3.28 18.09 12.30
C ARG A 128 -2.17 17.25 11.68
N LEU A 129 -2.03 17.33 10.37
CA LEU A 129 -0.83 16.82 9.70
C LEU A 129 0.26 17.90 9.76
N ARG A 130 1.41 17.58 10.32
CA ARG A 130 2.62 18.40 10.31
C ARG A 130 3.57 17.84 9.27
N VAL A 131 4.03 18.71 8.37
CA VAL A 131 5.07 18.42 7.38
C VAL A 131 6.18 19.43 7.61
N ASN A 132 7.22 19.02 8.33
CA ASN A 132 8.47 19.78 8.36
C ASN A 132 9.14 19.54 7.02
N PHE A 133 9.57 20.57 6.31
CA PHE A 133 10.35 20.42 5.09
C PHE A 133 11.50 21.43 5.03
N THR A 134 12.67 20.99 4.59
CA THR A 134 13.82 21.86 4.33
C THR A 134 13.84 22.18 2.84
N PRO A 135 13.30 23.33 2.40
CA PRO A 135 13.49 23.76 1.01
C PRO A 135 15.00 23.76 0.73
N GLY A 136 15.42 23.31 -0.45
CA GLY A 136 16.83 23.09 -0.82
C GLY A 136 17.75 24.32 -0.83
N ARG A 137 17.44 25.37 -0.08
CA ARG A 137 18.29 26.53 0.19
C ARG A 137 18.93 26.42 1.58
N PRO A 138 20.21 26.79 1.76
CA PRO A 138 20.81 26.85 3.09
C PRO A 138 20.07 27.86 3.97
N GLY A 139 19.64 27.47 5.16
CA GLY A 139 19.27 28.40 6.24
C GLY A 139 17.79 28.58 6.58
N GLY A 140 16.88 27.70 6.17
CA GLY A 140 15.50 27.78 6.68
C GLY A 140 14.71 26.50 6.51
N GLY A 141 14.49 25.77 7.61
CA GLY A 141 13.44 24.77 7.68
C GLY A 141 12.09 25.47 7.58
N SER A 142 11.19 24.94 6.77
CA SER A 142 9.81 25.37 6.67
C SER A 142 8.90 24.34 7.32
N LEU A 143 7.80 24.78 7.91
CA LEU A 143 6.78 23.93 8.48
C LEU A 143 5.47 24.18 7.74
N ALA A 144 4.98 23.16 7.05
CA ALA A 144 3.60 23.12 6.60
C ALA A 144 2.74 22.38 7.64
N THR A 145 1.59 22.94 7.99
CA THR A 145 0.58 22.26 8.80
C THR A 145 -0.74 22.23 8.05
N VAL A 146 -1.36 21.06 8.01
CA VAL A 146 -2.72 20.88 7.50
C VAL A 146 -3.63 20.53 8.68
N ASP A 147 -4.47 21.46 9.08
CA ASP A 147 -5.55 21.22 10.04
C ASP A 147 -6.82 20.85 9.27
N ALA A 148 -7.44 19.72 9.58
CA ALA A 148 -8.67 19.31 8.91
C ALA A 148 -9.60 18.54 9.83
N GLY A 149 -10.91 18.72 9.63
CA GLY A 149 -11.89 17.77 10.15
C GLY A 149 -11.82 16.45 9.39
N LEU A 150 -12.50 15.44 9.90
CA LEU A 150 -12.68 14.16 9.21
C LEU A 150 -14.15 13.96 8.84
N GLU A 151 -14.39 13.34 7.70
CA GLU A 151 -15.71 12.90 7.31
C GLU A 151 -15.69 11.53 6.63
N ILE A 152 -16.77 10.78 6.83
CA ILE A 152 -16.98 9.51 6.14
C ILE A 152 -17.81 9.76 4.89
N ARG A 153 -17.35 9.25 3.75
CA ARG A 153 -18.13 9.20 2.50
C ARG A 153 -18.29 7.75 2.05
N ARG A 154 -19.40 7.48 1.34
CA ARG A 154 -19.71 6.17 0.74
C ARG A 154 -19.64 4.99 1.73
N GLY A 155 -19.82 5.24 3.02
CA GLY A 155 -19.81 4.19 4.05
C GLY A 155 -18.46 3.54 4.36
N SER A 156 -17.39 3.90 3.66
CA SER A 156 -16.08 3.25 3.80
C SER A 156 -14.89 4.19 3.64
N GLN A 157 -15.10 5.41 3.17
CA GLN A 157 -14.03 6.30 2.77
C GLN A 157 -13.80 7.39 3.80
N LEU A 158 -12.57 7.54 4.27
CA LEU A 158 -12.18 8.62 5.17
C LEU A 158 -11.63 9.80 4.37
N TRP A 159 -12.25 10.96 4.56
CA TRP A 159 -11.94 12.20 3.87
C TRP A 159 -11.52 13.29 4.84
N LEU A 160 -10.58 14.14 4.43
CA LEU A 160 -10.34 15.42 5.11
C LEU A 160 -11.43 16.42 4.72
N LYS A 161 -12.06 17.02 5.73
CA LYS A 161 -13.10 18.03 5.62
C LYS A 161 -12.53 19.41 5.93
N SER A 162 -12.75 20.34 5.02
CA SER A 162 -12.34 21.75 5.16
C SER A 162 -10.88 21.93 5.61
N PRO A 163 -9.89 21.39 4.87
CA PRO A 163 -8.50 21.50 5.25
C PRO A 163 -8.05 22.96 5.22
N ARG A 164 -7.32 23.37 6.26
CA ARG A 164 -6.61 24.65 6.36
C ARG A 164 -5.12 24.38 6.33
N ILE A 165 -4.41 25.03 5.42
CA ILE A 165 -3.00 24.78 5.15
C ILE A 165 -2.22 26.03 5.52
N LEU A 166 -1.36 25.92 6.52
CA LEU A 166 -0.44 26.98 6.92
C LEU A 166 0.97 26.60 6.50
N VAL A 167 1.72 27.51 5.89
CA VAL A 167 3.15 27.34 5.61
C VAL A 167 3.90 28.43 6.35
N ASN A 168 4.73 28.06 7.31
CA ASN A 168 5.43 28.98 8.21
C ASN A 168 4.49 29.96 8.93
N GLY A 169 3.24 29.54 9.18
CA GLY A 169 2.19 30.36 9.79
C GLY A 169 1.34 31.15 8.81
N ASP A 170 1.77 31.28 7.55
CA ASP A 170 1.01 31.97 6.51
C ASP A 170 -0.04 31.04 5.90
N ASP A 171 -1.28 31.53 5.74
CA ASP A 171 -2.35 30.74 5.14
C ASP A 171 -2.13 30.58 3.63
N GLN A 172 -1.96 29.33 3.19
CA GLN A 172 -1.72 28.94 1.80
C GLN A 172 -2.83 28.01 1.29
N THR A 173 -3.99 28.00 1.97
CA THR A 173 -5.07 27.05 1.68
C THR A 173 -5.49 27.10 0.21
N ASP A 174 -5.81 28.27 -0.33
CA ASP A 174 -6.29 28.41 -1.72
C ASP A 174 -5.26 27.95 -2.77
N ALA A 175 -3.98 28.06 -2.46
CA ALA A 175 -2.89 27.69 -3.37
C ALA A 175 -2.70 26.16 -3.45
N VAL A 176 -3.00 25.41 -2.39
CA VAL A 176 -2.64 23.99 -2.26
C VAL A 176 -3.85 23.06 -2.07
N VAL A 177 -5.01 23.58 -1.65
CA VAL A 177 -6.21 22.78 -1.35
C VAL A 177 -6.66 21.91 -2.52
N ASN A 178 -6.57 22.43 -3.75
CA ASN A 178 -6.95 21.68 -4.95
C ASN A 178 -6.06 20.46 -5.19
N GLU A 179 -4.78 20.51 -4.79
CA GLU A 179 -3.89 19.35 -4.88
C GLU A 179 -4.21 18.34 -3.76
N LEU A 180 -4.50 18.80 -2.55
CA LEU A 180 -4.94 17.92 -1.45
C LEU A 180 -6.29 17.23 -1.73
N LEU A 181 -7.21 17.88 -2.44
CA LEU A 181 -8.49 17.25 -2.80
C LEU A 181 -8.33 16.08 -3.77
N LYS A 182 -7.25 16.04 -4.57
CA LYS A 182 -7.02 14.98 -5.56
C LYS A 182 -6.60 13.64 -4.96
N ILE A 183 -6.09 13.62 -3.73
CA ILE A 183 -5.69 12.39 -3.03
C ILE A 183 -6.78 11.75 -2.19
N GLN A 184 -7.94 12.39 -2.13
CA GLN A 184 -9.08 11.88 -1.40
C GLN A 184 -9.69 10.69 -2.16
N PRO A 185 -10.19 9.65 -1.46
CA PRO A 185 -10.09 9.46 -0.01
C PRO A 185 -8.68 9.07 0.42
N PHE A 186 -8.29 9.45 1.63
CA PHE A 186 -6.99 9.05 2.18
C PHE A 186 -6.95 7.56 2.55
N VAL A 187 -8.05 7.02 3.05
CA VAL A 187 -8.21 5.60 3.37
C VAL A 187 -9.58 5.12 2.89
N ASP A 188 -9.62 3.94 2.29
CA ASP A 188 -10.87 3.25 1.95
C ASP A 188 -10.92 1.90 2.67
N PHE A 189 -11.77 1.84 3.69
CA PHE A 189 -11.97 0.66 4.53
C PHE A 189 -12.76 -0.44 3.83
N ALA A 190 -13.33 -0.22 2.64
CA ALA A 190 -13.91 -1.31 1.84
C ALA A 190 -12.83 -2.34 1.45
N ALA A 191 -11.56 -1.92 1.40
CA ALA A 191 -10.43 -2.82 1.20
C ALA A 191 -10.32 -3.88 2.31
N PHE A 192 -10.98 -3.72 3.45
CA PHE A 192 -11.04 -4.72 4.53
C PHE A 192 -11.72 -6.04 4.10
N GLY A 193 -12.54 -6.00 3.04
CA GLY A 193 -13.26 -7.18 2.53
C GLY A 193 -14.69 -7.31 3.07
N PHE A 194 -15.05 -6.54 4.09
CA PHE A 194 -16.43 -6.42 4.60
C PHE A 194 -16.96 -5.01 4.36
N PRO A 195 -18.26 -4.82 4.06
CA PRO A 195 -18.86 -3.49 3.95
C PRO A 195 -18.95 -2.85 5.34
N PRO A 196 -18.13 -1.82 5.65
CA PRO A 196 -17.98 -1.38 7.03
C PRO A 196 -19.12 -0.43 7.48
N ASN A 197 -19.93 0.09 6.53
CA ASN A 197 -21.11 0.94 6.79
C ASN A 197 -20.85 2.07 7.81
N LEU A 198 -19.66 2.66 7.74
CA LEU A 198 -19.23 3.74 8.62
C LEU A 198 -20.06 4.98 8.35
N VAL A 199 -20.44 5.70 9.40
CA VAL A 199 -21.19 6.96 9.31
C VAL A 199 -20.64 8.06 10.20
N ALA A 200 -19.80 7.70 11.16
CA ALA A 200 -19.23 8.63 12.12
C ALA A 200 -17.72 8.44 12.19
N ALA A 201 -17.01 9.55 12.33
CA ALA A 201 -15.61 9.62 12.70
C ALA A 201 -15.52 10.55 13.90
N SER A 202 -14.95 10.07 15.01
CA SER A 202 -14.66 10.86 16.19
C SER A 202 -13.18 10.77 16.50
N VAL A 203 -12.59 11.90 16.85
CA VAL A 203 -11.16 11.99 17.17
C VAL A 203 -11.04 12.52 18.59
N ASP A 204 -10.27 11.82 19.42
CA ASP A 204 -9.78 12.30 20.70
C ASP A 204 -8.27 12.56 20.62
N GLU A 205 -7.60 12.78 21.76
CA GLU A 205 -6.18 13.12 21.79
C GLU A 205 -5.27 11.95 21.38
N ASN A 206 -5.75 10.70 21.41
CA ASN A 206 -4.93 9.52 21.17
C ASN A 206 -5.47 8.62 20.06
N ALA A 207 -6.77 8.71 19.74
CA ALA A 207 -7.44 7.76 18.88
C ALA A 207 -8.43 8.42 17.90
N LEU A 208 -8.41 7.89 16.68
CA LEU A 208 -9.45 8.06 15.68
C LEU A 208 -10.36 6.84 15.73
N ARG A 209 -11.64 7.07 16.04
CA ARG A 209 -12.68 6.04 16.04
C ARG A 209 -13.63 6.25 14.88
N LEU A 210 -13.82 5.21 14.09
CA LEU A 210 -14.76 5.17 12.97
C LEU A 210 -15.85 4.17 13.32
N SER A 211 -17.11 4.56 13.18
CA SER A 211 -18.21 3.68 13.60
C SER A 211 -19.43 3.77 12.69
N SER A 212 -20.17 2.66 12.66
CA SER A 212 -21.58 2.63 12.22
C SER A 212 -22.49 3.28 13.26
N ARG A 213 -23.75 3.56 12.88
CA ARG A 213 -24.75 4.16 13.78
C ARG A 213 -24.99 3.35 15.05
N THR A 214 -24.92 2.03 14.92
CA THR A 214 -25.07 1.09 16.01
C THR A 214 -23.72 0.44 16.28
N SER A 215 -23.33 0.34 17.54
CA SER A 215 -22.11 -0.37 17.93
C SER A 215 -22.25 -1.87 17.62
N PRO A 216 -21.19 -2.53 17.13
CA PRO A 216 -21.18 -3.97 16.95
C PRO A 216 -21.31 -4.68 18.30
N LYS A 217 -22.09 -5.76 18.32
CA LYS A 217 -22.27 -6.61 19.49
C LYS A 217 -21.74 -8.02 19.22
N PRO A 218 -21.17 -8.69 20.25
CA PRO A 218 -20.83 -10.10 20.13
C PRO A 218 -22.07 -10.93 19.80
N VAL A 219 -21.94 -11.83 18.82
CA VAL A 219 -22.95 -12.84 18.50
C VAL A 219 -22.85 -13.98 19.52
N GLU A 220 -24.00 -14.48 19.97
CA GLU A 220 -24.09 -15.69 20.79
C GLU A 220 -23.91 -16.93 19.92
N GLY A 221 -23.18 -17.93 20.43
CA GLY A 221 -22.96 -19.20 19.73
C GLY A 221 -21.52 -19.70 19.84
N LEU A 222 -21.02 -20.23 18.74
CA LEU A 222 -19.67 -20.77 18.61
C LEU A 222 -18.63 -19.65 18.73
N LEU A 223 -17.49 -19.97 19.34
CA LEU A 223 -16.37 -19.06 19.56
C LEU A 223 -15.07 -19.70 19.06
N TYR A 224 -14.42 -19.00 18.14
CA TYR A 224 -13.11 -19.32 17.60
C TYR A 224 -12.14 -18.23 18.04
N ARG A 225 -10.96 -18.60 18.54
CA ARG A 225 -9.97 -17.67 19.07
C ARG A 225 -8.61 -17.85 18.41
N TYR A 226 -7.92 -16.73 18.24
CA TYR A 226 -6.53 -16.66 17.84
C TYR A 226 -5.79 -15.68 18.74
N GLU A 227 -4.59 -16.07 19.15
CA GLU A 227 -3.63 -15.23 19.87
C GLU A 227 -2.27 -15.42 19.20
N ALA A 228 -1.62 -14.33 18.80
CA ALA A 228 -0.29 -14.36 18.22
C ALA A 228 0.72 -14.72 19.31
N LEU A 229 1.67 -15.61 18.97
CA LEU A 229 2.79 -15.88 19.85
C LEU A 229 3.79 -14.71 19.78
N PRO A 230 4.29 -14.21 20.91
CA PRO A 230 5.29 -13.14 20.92
C PRO A 230 6.49 -13.49 20.04
N GLY A 231 6.87 -12.58 19.13
CA GLY A 231 8.02 -12.75 18.23
C GLY A 231 7.81 -13.71 17.06
N VAL A 232 6.64 -14.33 16.93
CA VAL A 232 6.29 -15.18 15.78
C VAL A 232 5.30 -14.41 14.91
N SER A 233 5.80 -13.83 13.82
CA SER A 233 4.88 -13.35 12.77
C SER A 233 4.08 -14.55 12.24
N PRO A 234 2.76 -14.41 12.02
CA PRO A 234 2.01 -15.45 11.34
C PRO A 234 2.70 -15.73 10.00
N PRO A 235 2.70 -16.99 9.51
CA PRO A 235 3.20 -17.26 8.18
C PRO A 235 2.42 -16.36 7.21
N VAL A 236 3.10 -15.36 6.67
CA VAL A 236 2.56 -14.51 5.62
C VAL A 236 2.39 -15.45 4.44
N VAL A 237 1.16 -15.86 4.18
CA VAL A 237 0.85 -16.51 2.92
C VAL A 237 0.77 -15.37 1.92
N PRO A 238 1.59 -15.36 0.85
CA PRO A 238 1.61 -14.26 -0.11
C PRO A 238 0.17 -13.95 -0.55
N ASN A 239 -0.19 -12.66 -0.57
CA ASN A 239 -1.40 -12.22 -1.29
C ASN A 239 -1.41 -12.86 -2.67
N ALA A 240 -2.61 -13.13 -3.23
CA ALA A 240 -2.78 -13.66 -4.59
C ALA A 240 -1.65 -13.19 -5.50
N VAL A 241 -0.67 -14.07 -5.68
CA VAL A 241 0.51 -13.75 -6.46
C VAL A 241 -0.03 -13.62 -7.87
N LEU A 242 0.15 -12.44 -8.48
CA LEU A 242 -0.12 -12.27 -9.90
C LEU A 242 0.51 -13.47 -10.60
N LYS A 243 -0.33 -14.34 -11.17
CA LYS A 243 0.19 -15.59 -11.72
C LYS A 243 0.98 -15.22 -12.96
N TYR A 244 2.26 -15.56 -12.95
CA TYR A 244 3.12 -15.34 -14.09
C TYR A 244 3.91 -16.61 -14.40
N SER A 245 4.26 -16.72 -15.67
CA SER A 245 5.18 -17.71 -16.21
C SER A 245 6.60 -17.10 -16.17
N PRO A 246 7.52 -17.61 -15.33
CA PRO A 246 8.88 -17.08 -15.21
C PRO A 246 9.61 -16.94 -16.56
N GLU A 247 9.35 -17.85 -17.50
CA GLU A 247 9.93 -17.92 -18.83
C GLU A 247 9.54 -16.77 -19.77
N LEU A 248 8.49 -16.01 -19.45
CA LEU A 248 8.08 -14.84 -20.24
C LEU A 248 9.03 -13.64 -20.06
N PHE A 249 9.74 -13.62 -18.94
CA PHE A 249 10.61 -12.51 -18.54
C PHE A 249 11.99 -12.63 -19.15
N ARG A 250 12.59 -11.47 -19.44
CA ARG A 250 13.94 -11.35 -19.97
C ARG A 250 14.73 -10.31 -19.18
N ASN A 251 16.05 -10.45 -19.17
CA ASN A 251 16.93 -9.46 -18.62
C ASN A 251 16.68 -8.09 -19.27
N GLY A 252 16.49 -7.08 -18.42
CA GLY A 252 16.24 -5.71 -18.84
C GLY A 252 14.77 -5.39 -19.12
N ASP A 253 13.85 -6.36 -19.07
CA ASP A 253 12.42 -6.05 -19.04
C ASP A 253 12.13 -5.07 -17.89
N ILE A 254 11.19 -4.15 -18.08
CA ILE A 254 10.81 -3.14 -17.09
C ILE A 254 9.41 -3.46 -16.61
N VAL A 255 9.24 -3.66 -15.31
CA VAL A 255 7.94 -3.93 -14.71
C VAL A 255 7.41 -2.64 -14.12
N PHE A 256 6.26 -2.17 -14.60
CA PHE A 256 5.51 -1.07 -14.01
C PHE A 256 4.32 -1.63 -13.25
N VAL A 257 4.14 -1.20 -12.00
CA VAL A 257 3.08 -1.74 -11.13
C VAL A 257 2.15 -0.64 -10.64
N ASN A 258 0.90 -1.02 -10.44
CA ASN A 258 -0.07 -0.25 -9.67
C ASN A 258 -0.24 -0.93 -8.30
N GLY A 259 0.32 -0.33 -7.25
CA GLY A 259 0.14 -0.80 -5.87
C GLY A 259 -1.06 -0.13 -5.18
N LYS A 260 -1.66 -0.78 -4.17
CA LYS A 260 -2.73 -0.18 -3.35
C LYS A 260 -2.26 0.58 -2.11
N ARG A 261 -0.95 0.59 -1.82
CA ARG A 261 -0.41 1.23 -0.61
C ARG A 261 -0.51 2.76 -0.71
N TRP A 262 -0.56 3.44 0.43
CA TRP A 262 -0.62 4.90 0.56
C TRP A 262 0.46 5.63 -0.28
N ARG A 263 1.60 4.98 -0.58
CA ARG A 263 2.67 5.41 -1.50
C ARG A 263 2.18 5.68 -2.93
N THR A 264 1.26 4.89 -3.44
CA THR A 264 0.61 5.09 -4.73
C THR A 264 -0.18 6.39 -4.77
N LYS A 265 -0.77 6.83 -3.63
CA LYS A 265 -1.49 8.10 -3.57
C LYS A 265 -0.53 9.29 -3.61
N ILE A 266 0.67 9.16 -3.02
CA ILE A 266 1.71 10.19 -3.11
C ILE A 266 2.31 10.26 -4.51
N VAL A 267 2.65 9.13 -5.14
CA VAL A 267 3.15 9.16 -6.53
C VAL A 267 2.05 9.65 -7.49
N ARG A 268 0.78 9.27 -7.29
CA ARG A 268 -0.37 9.77 -8.06
C ARG A 268 -0.72 11.24 -7.84
N LEU A 269 -0.26 11.88 -6.75
CA LEU A 269 -0.32 13.36 -6.66
C LEU A 269 0.45 14.02 -7.79
N PHE A 270 1.51 13.36 -8.25
CA PHE A 270 2.47 13.90 -9.19
C PHE A 270 2.25 13.32 -10.59
N ASP A 271 1.95 12.02 -10.69
CA ASP A 271 1.71 11.33 -11.95
C ASP A 271 0.22 11.31 -12.30
N LYS A 272 -0.22 12.24 -13.18
CA LYS A 272 -1.57 12.26 -13.77
C LYS A 272 -1.76 11.16 -14.83
N SER A 273 -1.21 9.97 -14.58
CA SER A 273 -1.20 8.88 -15.53
C SER A 273 -2.57 8.22 -15.67
N PRO A 274 -3.11 8.05 -16.90
CA PRO A 274 -4.27 7.21 -17.14
C PRO A 274 -4.03 5.73 -16.81
N ARG A 275 -2.76 5.30 -16.74
CA ARG A 275 -2.35 3.93 -16.40
C ARG A 275 -2.00 3.73 -14.92
N GLY A 276 -2.01 4.79 -14.11
CA GLY A 276 -1.96 4.70 -12.65
C GLY A 276 -0.73 4.00 -12.05
N PHE A 277 0.40 3.95 -12.76
CA PHE A 277 1.64 3.33 -12.27
C PHE A 277 2.18 4.08 -11.06
N ALA A 278 2.52 3.34 -10.00
CA ALA A 278 3.04 3.88 -8.76
C ALA A 278 4.54 3.61 -8.59
N HIS A 279 5.03 2.54 -9.23
CA HIS A 279 6.39 2.07 -9.04
C HIS A 279 6.89 1.30 -10.25
N ALA A 280 8.21 1.15 -10.34
CA ALA A 280 8.84 0.40 -11.41
C ALA A 280 10.15 -0.26 -10.95
N GLY A 281 10.53 -1.32 -11.65
CA GLY A 281 11.83 -1.96 -11.51
C GLY A 281 12.31 -2.60 -12.81
N ILE A 282 13.58 -2.97 -12.86
CA ILE A 282 14.20 -3.65 -14.00
C ILE A 282 14.43 -5.12 -13.65
N VAL A 283 14.12 -6.01 -14.59
CA VAL A 283 14.19 -7.46 -14.41
C VAL A 283 15.61 -7.96 -14.61
N ARG A 284 16.03 -8.84 -13.71
CA ARG A 284 17.22 -9.68 -13.81
C ARG A 284 16.82 -11.13 -13.56
N ILE A 285 17.14 -12.01 -14.50
CA ILE A 285 17.00 -13.45 -14.34
C ILE A 285 18.23 -13.96 -13.56
N VAL A 286 17.98 -14.58 -12.41
CA VAL A 286 18.99 -15.22 -11.57
C VAL A 286 18.55 -16.66 -11.36
N ASP A 287 19.41 -17.62 -11.71
CA ASP A 287 19.12 -19.05 -11.62
C ASP A 287 17.79 -19.47 -12.29
N GLY A 288 17.47 -18.82 -13.42
CA GLY A 288 16.26 -19.07 -14.20
C GLY A 288 14.99 -18.41 -13.66
N LEU A 289 15.07 -17.65 -12.57
CA LEU A 289 13.93 -16.97 -11.95
C LEU A 289 14.02 -15.45 -12.08
N PRO A 290 12.90 -14.76 -12.38
CA PRO A 290 12.88 -13.32 -12.49
C PRO A 290 12.98 -12.66 -11.11
N HIS A 291 13.96 -11.78 -11.00
CA HIS A 291 14.14 -10.86 -9.89
C HIS A 291 13.92 -9.44 -10.40
N VAL A 292 13.48 -8.54 -9.52
CA VAL A 292 13.28 -7.13 -9.83
C VAL A 292 14.28 -6.32 -9.02
N VAL A 293 15.11 -5.56 -9.71
CA VAL A 293 15.98 -4.55 -9.10
C VAL A 293 15.27 -3.21 -9.12
N HIS A 294 15.12 -2.60 -7.94
CA HIS A 294 14.39 -1.35 -7.76
C HIS A 294 14.90 -0.59 -6.52
N ALA A 295 14.52 0.68 -6.38
CA ALA A 295 14.78 1.46 -5.18
C ALA A 295 13.46 1.84 -4.51
N SER A 296 13.36 1.71 -3.19
CA SER A 296 12.16 2.12 -2.44
C SER A 296 12.52 2.73 -1.08
N PRO A 297 11.68 3.61 -0.51
CA PRO A 297 11.88 4.16 0.84
C PRO A 297 11.98 3.08 1.91
N GLU A 298 11.15 2.04 1.84
CA GLU A 298 11.08 0.98 2.84
C GLU A 298 12.32 0.08 2.84
N LEU A 299 12.98 -0.06 1.69
CA LEU A 299 14.31 -0.67 1.61
C LEU A 299 15.42 0.30 2.02
N GLY A 300 15.18 1.62 1.92
CA GLY A 300 16.16 2.69 2.12
C GLY A 300 17.26 2.75 1.06
N LYS A 301 17.25 1.84 0.08
CA LYS A 301 18.30 1.65 -0.93
C LYS A 301 17.78 0.98 -2.20
N VAL A 302 18.66 0.86 -3.20
CA VAL A 302 18.48 -0.05 -4.33
C VAL A 302 18.59 -1.49 -3.81
N GLY A 303 17.54 -2.27 -3.98
CA GLY A 303 17.47 -3.68 -3.61
C GLY A 303 17.05 -4.57 -4.77
N MET A 304 17.18 -5.87 -4.56
CA MET A 304 16.71 -6.91 -5.47
C MET A 304 15.78 -7.85 -4.71
N GLN A 305 14.59 -8.07 -5.26
CA GLN A 305 13.61 -9.00 -4.72
C GLN A 305 13.24 -10.03 -5.79
N THR A 306 12.75 -11.20 -5.39
CA THR A 306 12.09 -12.09 -6.37
C THR A 306 10.87 -11.35 -6.95
N MET A 307 10.43 -11.72 -8.15
CA MET A 307 9.23 -11.11 -8.74
C MET A 307 7.98 -11.31 -7.85
N GLU A 308 7.88 -12.46 -7.19
CA GLU A 308 6.81 -12.75 -6.22
C GLU A 308 6.87 -11.82 -5.00
N ASP A 309 8.05 -11.67 -4.40
CA ASP A 309 8.25 -10.75 -3.27
C ASP A 309 7.99 -9.31 -3.68
N PHE A 310 8.40 -8.89 -4.87
CA PHE A 310 8.15 -7.54 -5.38
C PHE A 310 6.64 -7.26 -5.52
N PHE A 311 5.87 -8.20 -6.06
CA PHE A 311 4.41 -8.03 -6.17
C PHE A 311 3.71 -8.02 -4.81
N SER A 312 4.14 -8.89 -3.89
CA SER A 312 3.62 -8.92 -2.52
C SER A 312 3.97 -7.64 -1.74
N PHE A 313 5.22 -7.20 -1.86
CA PHE A 313 5.76 -5.99 -1.26
C PHE A 313 4.95 -4.77 -1.68
N GLU A 314 4.63 -4.63 -2.97
CA GLU A 314 3.87 -3.49 -3.50
C GLU A 314 2.34 -3.62 -3.35
N ASN A 315 1.82 -4.80 -2.97
CA ASN A 315 0.40 -5.12 -2.98
C ASN A 315 -0.25 -4.76 -4.32
N VAL A 316 0.29 -5.35 -5.39
CA VAL A 316 0.02 -5.00 -6.78
C VAL A 316 -1.36 -5.49 -7.23
N ASP A 317 -2.15 -4.60 -7.82
CA ASP A 317 -3.41 -4.95 -8.50
C ASP A 317 -3.19 -5.46 -9.92
N TYR A 318 -2.30 -4.81 -10.65
CA TYR A 318 -1.84 -5.25 -11.96
C TYR A 318 -0.41 -4.77 -12.20
N ALA A 319 0.31 -5.53 -13.02
CA ALA A 319 1.62 -5.17 -13.53
C ALA A 319 1.59 -5.13 -15.06
N ARG A 320 2.38 -4.23 -15.63
CA ARG A 320 2.61 -4.18 -17.08
C ARG A 320 4.10 -4.27 -17.34
N VAL A 321 4.47 -5.22 -18.19
CA VAL A 321 5.87 -5.48 -18.52
C VAL A 321 6.19 -4.85 -19.87
N TYR A 322 7.22 -4.02 -19.87
CA TYR A 322 7.71 -3.32 -21.04
C TYR A 322 9.07 -3.88 -21.43
N ARG A 323 9.27 -4.07 -22.72
CA ARG A 323 10.49 -4.64 -23.27
C ARG A 323 11.20 -3.61 -24.13
N PHE A 324 12.52 -3.58 -24.02
CA PHE A 324 13.35 -2.77 -24.90
C PHE A 324 13.31 -3.32 -26.33
N THR A 325 13.05 -2.45 -27.30
CA THR A 325 12.85 -2.81 -28.72
C THR A 325 14.15 -2.85 -29.54
N GLY A 326 15.27 -2.44 -28.95
CA GLY A 326 16.58 -2.46 -29.61
C GLY A 326 17.33 -3.78 -29.39
N ASP A 327 18.67 -3.70 -29.47
CA ASP A 327 19.54 -4.85 -29.25
C ASP A 327 19.37 -5.44 -27.82
N PRO A 328 18.99 -6.72 -27.68
CA PRO A 328 18.87 -7.39 -26.39
C PRO A 328 20.14 -7.33 -25.52
N ALA A 329 21.33 -7.21 -26.12
CA ALA A 329 22.58 -7.06 -25.37
C ALA A 329 22.62 -5.77 -24.53
N VAL A 330 21.91 -4.72 -24.97
CA VAL A 330 21.76 -3.47 -24.21
C VAL A 330 20.88 -3.69 -22.98
N ALA A 331 19.77 -4.42 -23.14
CA ALA A 331 18.86 -4.75 -22.04
C ALA A 331 19.56 -5.64 -20.99
N GLU A 332 20.36 -6.61 -21.45
CA GLU A 332 21.24 -7.42 -20.61
C GLU A 332 22.22 -6.54 -19.81
N ALA A 333 22.96 -5.66 -20.50
CA ALA A 333 23.92 -4.76 -19.87
C ALA A 333 23.26 -3.80 -18.87
N ALA A 334 22.07 -3.29 -19.17
CA ALA A 334 21.30 -2.46 -18.25
C ALA A 334 20.90 -3.25 -16.99
N SER A 335 20.42 -4.49 -17.14
CA SER A 335 20.07 -5.32 -15.98
C SER A 335 21.26 -5.62 -15.07
N LEU A 336 22.44 -5.87 -15.64
CA LEU A 336 23.69 -6.06 -14.89
C LEU A 336 24.12 -4.78 -14.17
N ARG A 337 23.96 -3.63 -14.83
CA ARG A 337 24.29 -2.34 -14.23
C ARG A 337 23.37 -2.02 -13.04
N ALA A 338 22.08 -2.35 -13.14
CA ALA A 338 21.15 -2.20 -12.04
C ALA A 338 21.53 -3.12 -10.85
N LEU A 339 21.91 -4.37 -11.13
CA LEU A 339 22.41 -5.29 -10.10
C LEU A 339 23.64 -4.72 -9.38
N GLU A 340 24.57 -4.08 -10.11
CA GLU A 340 25.71 -3.41 -9.47
C GLU A 340 25.28 -2.29 -8.51
N TYR A 341 24.26 -1.51 -8.84
CA TYR A 341 23.71 -0.51 -7.91
C TYR A 341 23.16 -1.15 -6.63
N CYS A 342 22.51 -2.31 -6.76
CA CYS A 342 22.06 -3.10 -5.61
C CYS A 342 23.24 -3.60 -4.76
N THR A 343 24.28 -4.18 -5.38
CA THR A 343 25.46 -4.70 -4.67
C THR A 343 26.23 -3.59 -3.96
N ARG A 344 26.21 -2.37 -4.50
CA ARG A 344 26.83 -1.20 -3.90
C ARG A 344 25.96 -0.52 -2.84
N GLU A 345 24.77 -1.04 -2.59
CA GLU A 345 23.80 -0.50 -1.62
C GLU A 345 23.52 0.99 -1.83
N ILE A 346 23.37 1.41 -3.10
CA ILE A 346 23.09 2.82 -3.42
C ILE A 346 21.83 3.26 -2.66
N PRO A 347 21.91 4.31 -1.81
CA PRO A 347 20.78 4.80 -1.05
C PRO A 347 19.58 5.20 -1.91
N PHE A 348 18.38 5.10 -1.33
CA PHE A 348 17.17 5.62 -1.94
C PHE A 348 17.26 7.15 -2.02
N ASP A 349 16.94 7.71 -3.19
CA ASP A 349 16.85 9.16 -3.36
C ASP A 349 15.49 9.67 -2.88
N ASP A 350 15.48 10.09 -1.63
CA ASP A 350 14.34 10.63 -0.92
C ASP A 350 13.96 12.07 -1.33
N ARG A 351 14.81 12.71 -2.17
CA ARG A 351 14.64 14.05 -2.73
C ARG A 351 14.15 14.05 -4.16
N PHE A 352 14.20 12.90 -4.83
CA PHE A 352 13.97 12.74 -6.27
C PHE A 352 14.83 13.72 -7.12
N ASP A 353 16.04 14.02 -6.65
CA ASP A 353 17.00 14.91 -7.29
C ASP A 353 18.00 14.12 -8.14
N THR A 354 17.69 14.03 -9.44
CA THR A 354 18.52 13.31 -10.41
C THR A 354 19.92 13.89 -10.65
N SER A 355 20.23 15.05 -10.08
CA SER A 355 21.61 15.57 -10.10
C SER A 355 22.52 14.87 -9.08
N ARG A 356 21.96 14.27 -8.01
CA ARG A 356 22.71 13.51 -7.00
C ARG A 356 23.11 12.15 -7.55
N LYS A 357 24.42 11.93 -7.74
CA LYS A 357 24.93 10.65 -8.27
C LYS A 357 24.97 9.53 -7.22
N GLU A 358 24.81 9.87 -5.95
CA GLU A 358 25.02 8.98 -4.80
C GLU A 358 23.74 8.29 -4.32
N ALA A 359 22.56 8.72 -4.77
CA ALA A 359 21.28 8.10 -4.44
C ALA A 359 20.44 7.91 -5.71
N MET A 360 19.46 7.01 -5.69
CA MET A 360 18.53 6.78 -6.80
C MET A 360 17.13 6.41 -6.32
N TYR A 361 16.10 6.88 -7.03
CA TYR A 361 14.72 6.39 -6.90
C TYR A 361 14.37 5.41 -8.04
N CYS A 362 13.18 4.81 -7.98
CA CYS A 362 12.83 3.63 -8.78
C CYS A 362 13.05 3.76 -10.30
N THR A 363 12.53 4.81 -10.94
CA THR A 363 12.72 5.05 -12.38
C THR A 363 14.11 5.57 -12.72
N GLU A 364 14.80 6.19 -11.78
CA GLU A 364 16.18 6.61 -11.96
C GLU A 364 17.15 5.43 -12.01
N VAL A 365 16.92 4.37 -11.23
CA VAL A 365 17.67 3.10 -11.35
C VAL A 365 17.59 2.59 -12.80
N ILE A 366 16.38 2.52 -13.35
CA ILE A 366 16.13 2.03 -14.72
C ILE A 366 16.80 2.95 -15.74
N TRP A 367 16.56 4.26 -15.64
CA TRP A 367 17.11 5.23 -16.58
C TRP A 367 18.64 5.25 -16.57
N ARG A 368 19.28 5.30 -15.41
CA ARG A 368 20.75 5.31 -15.29
C ARG A 368 21.36 4.01 -15.77
N ALA A 369 20.72 2.87 -15.51
CA ALA A 369 21.16 1.57 -16.00
C ALA A 369 21.19 1.52 -17.54
N TYR A 370 20.09 1.90 -18.19
CA TYR A 370 20.03 1.95 -19.66
C TYR A 370 20.94 3.02 -20.26
N LYS A 371 21.07 4.18 -19.59
CA LYS A 371 21.97 5.25 -20.03
C LYS A 371 23.43 4.82 -19.99
N ALA A 372 23.83 4.04 -18.99
CA ALA A 372 25.16 3.43 -18.92
C ALA A 372 25.37 2.39 -20.04
N ALA A 373 24.30 1.72 -20.49
CA ALA A 373 24.30 0.84 -21.65
C ALA A 373 24.16 1.59 -23.00
N GLY A 374 24.23 2.93 -23.00
CA GLY A 374 24.23 3.76 -24.19
C GLY A 374 22.86 4.24 -24.68
N ILE A 375 21.77 3.94 -23.96
CA ILE A 375 20.41 4.32 -24.35
C ILE A 375 19.78 5.27 -23.32
N ASP A 376 19.39 6.46 -23.75
CA ASP A 376 18.58 7.36 -22.93
C ASP A 376 17.09 7.02 -23.08
N LEU A 377 16.54 6.23 -22.15
CA LEU A 377 15.11 5.90 -22.14
C LEU A 377 14.21 7.11 -21.85
N ALA A 378 14.70 8.15 -21.17
CA ALA A 378 13.87 9.28 -20.79
C ALA A 378 13.52 10.16 -22.00
N ARG A 379 14.45 10.34 -22.96
CA ARG A 379 14.28 11.14 -24.19
C ARG A 379 13.58 12.50 -24.01
N GLY A 380 13.74 13.15 -22.85
CA GLY A 380 13.09 14.42 -22.55
C GLY A 380 11.73 14.33 -21.86
N ASN A 381 11.19 13.14 -21.58
CA ASN A 381 9.95 12.87 -20.82
C ASN A 381 10.06 13.20 -19.32
N TRP A 382 10.92 14.15 -18.96
CA TRP A 382 11.06 14.65 -17.60
C TRP A 382 9.94 15.62 -17.27
N GLU A 383 9.31 15.45 -16.12
CA GLU A 383 8.37 16.42 -15.59
C GLU A 383 9.06 17.36 -14.62
N LEU A 384 8.65 18.63 -14.65
CA LEU A 384 9.09 19.60 -13.66
C LEU A 384 8.10 19.57 -12.48
N ALA A 385 8.50 18.91 -11.41
CA ALA A 385 7.78 18.94 -10.16
C ALA A 385 8.12 20.23 -9.39
N ARG A 386 7.07 20.97 -9.00
CA ARG A 386 7.16 22.17 -8.17
C ARG A 386 6.15 22.06 -7.04
N ASN A 387 6.47 21.25 -6.04
CA ASN A 387 5.66 21.15 -4.83
C ASN A 387 6.56 21.01 -3.58
N PRO A 388 5.99 21.07 -2.36
CA PRO A 388 6.77 21.03 -1.13
C PRO A 388 7.56 19.73 -0.89
N ILE A 389 7.19 18.63 -1.56
CA ILE A 389 7.77 17.28 -1.36
C ILE A 389 8.79 16.96 -2.45
N VAL A 390 8.52 17.35 -3.69
CA VAL A 390 9.34 17.06 -4.86
C VAL A 390 9.64 18.37 -5.61
N GLN A 391 10.93 18.69 -5.73
CA GLN A 391 11.41 19.87 -6.44
C GLN A 391 12.40 19.47 -7.53
N GLY A 392 12.12 19.84 -8.78
CA GLY A 392 13.05 19.66 -9.88
C GLY A 392 12.53 18.76 -10.99
N ARG A 393 13.45 18.28 -11.85
CA ARG A 393 13.10 17.41 -12.98
C ARG A 393 13.07 15.96 -12.51
N VAL A 394 11.89 15.35 -12.57
CA VAL A 394 11.63 13.98 -12.14
C VAL A 394 11.12 13.16 -13.32
N LEU A 395 11.53 11.90 -13.37
CA LEU A 395 11.05 10.95 -14.36
C LEU A 395 10.03 10.04 -13.70
N LEU A 396 8.74 10.27 -13.95
CA LEU A 396 7.68 9.45 -13.36
C LEU A 396 7.51 8.11 -14.09
N PRO A 397 7.02 7.06 -13.42
CA PRO A 397 6.85 5.74 -14.03
C PRO A 397 6.08 5.76 -15.34
N TYR A 398 4.95 6.48 -15.40
CA TYR A 398 4.19 6.58 -16.64
C TYR A 398 4.98 7.26 -17.76
N LYS A 399 5.71 8.32 -17.45
CA LYS A 399 6.52 9.03 -18.45
C LYS A 399 7.66 8.19 -19.00
N LEU A 400 8.28 7.37 -18.17
CA LEU A 400 9.24 6.38 -18.62
C LEU A 400 8.58 5.32 -19.52
N SER A 401 7.37 4.86 -19.18
CA SER A 401 6.63 3.89 -20.02
C SER A 401 6.28 4.40 -21.42
N LEU A 402 6.31 5.72 -21.65
CA LEU A 402 6.09 6.35 -22.96
C LEU A 402 7.37 6.45 -23.80
N SER A 403 8.49 5.88 -23.34
CA SER A 403 9.72 5.85 -24.12
C SER A 403 9.49 5.14 -25.46
N PRO A 404 9.92 5.72 -26.60
CA PRO A 404 9.79 5.06 -27.91
C PRO A 404 10.69 3.83 -28.06
N HIS A 405 11.58 3.61 -27.09
CA HIS A 405 12.45 2.45 -26.99
C HIS A 405 11.79 1.26 -26.30
N LEU A 406 10.58 1.44 -25.78
CA LEU A 406 9.88 0.42 -25.01
C LEU A 406 8.57 0.07 -25.71
N GLU A 407 8.25 -1.21 -25.73
CA GLU A 407 6.94 -1.72 -26.12
C GLU A 407 6.33 -2.52 -24.97
N GLU A 408 5.00 -2.50 -24.85
CA GLU A 408 4.31 -3.34 -23.86
C GLU A 408 4.36 -4.80 -24.34
N ALA A 409 5.04 -5.65 -23.58
CA ALA A 409 5.20 -7.06 -23.91
C ALA A 409 3.98 -7.89 -23.46
N PHE A 410 3.54 -7.70 -22.22
CA PHE A 410 2.38 -8.37 -21.64
C PHE A 410 1.89 -7.67 -20.37
N VAL A 411 0.68 -8.05 -19.95
CA VAL A 411 0.02 -7.56 -18.74
C VAL A 411 -0.19 -8.74 -17.78
N LEU A 412 -0.05 -8.47 -16.49
CA LEU A 412 -0.37 -9.38 -15.40
C LEU A 412 -1.50 -8.74 -14.59
N GLU A 413 -2.63 -9.45 -14.47
CA GLU A 413 -3.84 -9.04 -13.75
C GLU A 413 -4.26 -10.09 -12.73
#